data_AF-A0A2V6VEY9-F1
#
_entry.id   AF-A0A2V6VEY9-F1
#
_cell.length_a   1.000
_cell.length_b   1.000
_cell.length_c   1.000
_cell.angle_alpha   90.00
_cell.angle_beta   90.00
_cell.angle_gamma   90.00
#
_symmetry.space_group_name_H-M   'P 1'
#
loop_
_entity.id
_entity.type
_entity.pdbx_description
1 polymer ?
#
loop_
_entity_poly.entity_id
_entity_poly.type
_entity_poly.pdbx_seq_one_letter_code
_entity_poly.pdbx_strand_id
1 'polypeptide(L)' 'MIEWSTELEGEILNCLRQTGITTPAEVGRRLRISEAAAQSLLTILVQEGKVRMCLVELTSA' A
#
# COMPACT_ATOMS: atom_id res chain seq x y z
N MET A 1 19.63 4.57 6.78
CA MET A 1 18.48 3.66 6.99
C MET A 1 17.24 4.16 6.21
N ILE A 2 17.42 4.64 4.97
CA ILE A 2 16.38 5.33 4.17
C ILE A 2 16.18 4.66 2.79
N GLU A 3 17.19 3.94 2.30
CA GLU A 3 17.15 3.30 0.98
C GLU A 3 16.13 2.16 0.90
N TRP A 4 16.03 1.32 1.94
CA TRP A 4 15.04 0.24 1.99
C TRP A 4 13.59 0.75 1.88
N SER A 5 13.29 1.91 2.48
CA SER A 5 11.96 2.52 2.40
C SER A 5 11.65 3.08 1.01
N THR A 6 12.67 3.54 0.29
CA THR A 6 12.50 4.16 -1.04
C THR A 6 12.29 3.10 -2.13
N GLU A 7 13.02 1.98 -2.02
CA GLU A 7 12.85 0.84 -2.93
C GLU A 7 11.44 0.24 -2.80
N LEU A 8 10.99 0.00 -1.56
CA LEU A 8 9.68 -0.57 -1.28
C LEU A 8 8.53 0.37 -1.68
N GLU A 9 8.70 1.69 -1.53
CA GLU A 9 7.76 2.67 -2.08
C GLU A 9 7.61 2.51 -3.60
N GLY A 10 8.74 2.42 -4.31
CA GLY A 10 8.75 2.24 -5.76
C GLY A 10 8.01 0.98 -6.20
N GLU A 11 8.20 -0.13 -5.50
CA GLU A 11 7.48 -1.38 -5.72
C GLU A 11 5.98 -1.25 -5.50
N ILE A 12 5.55 -0.57 -4.43
CA ILE A 12 4.13 -0.31 -4.15
C ILE A 12 3.50 0.52 -5.27
N LEU A 13 4.13 1.62 -5.67
CA LEU A 13 3.61 2.47 -6.74
C LEU A 13 3.52 1.72 -8.08
N ASN A 14 4.50 0.88 -8.40
CA ASN A 14 4.46 0.03 -9.59
C ASN A 14 3.35 -1.02 -9.51
N CYS A 15 3.16 -1.66 -8.35
CA CYS A 15 2.05 -2.58 -8.11
C CYS A 15 0.70 -1.86 -8.35
N LEU A 16 0.50 -0.67 -7.80
CA LEU A 16 -0.74 0.10 -7.98
C LEU A 16 -0.98 0.52 -9.43
N ARG A 17 0.07 0.91 -10.19
CA ARG A 17 -0.05 1.24 -11.62
C ARG A 17 -0.51 0.05 -12.46
N GLN A 18 -0.06 -1.16 -12.12
CA GLN A 18 -0.43 -2.38 -12.86
C GLN A 18 -1.83 -2.88 -12.52
N THR A 19 -2.32 -2.58 -11.32
CA THR A 19 -3.48 -3.28 -10.72
C THR A 19 -4.69 -2.39 -10.54
N GLY A 20 -4.50 -1.06 -10.57
CA GLY A 20 -5.56 -0.08 -10.39
C GLY A 20 -6.02 0.01 -8.93
N ILE A 21 -7.34 0.16 -8.73
CA ILE A 21 -7.94 0.18 -7.40
C ILE A 21 -7.84 -1.24 -6.79
N THR A 22 -7.22 -1.36 -5.63
CA THR A 22 -6.94 -2.64 -4.96
C THR A 22 -6.99 -2.49 -3.43
N THR A 23 -7.04 -3.61 -2.71
CA THR A 23 -7.01 -3.65 -1.23
C THR A 23 -5.58 -3.73 -0.68
N PRO A 24 -5.33 -3.31 0.58
CA PRO A 24 -4.05 -3.52 1.25
C PRO A 24 -3.61 -4.98 1.29
N ALA A 25 -4.54 -5.92 1.54
CA ALA A 25 -4.28 -7.36 1.50
C ALA A 25 -3.69 -7.81 0.15
N GLU A 26 -4.25 -7.32 -0.96
CA GLU A 26 -3.78 -7.69 -2.29
C GLU A 26 -2.42 -7.07 -2.63
N VAL A 27 -2.14 -5.85 -2.15
CA VAL A 27 -0.80 -5.26 -2.24
C VAL A 27 0.22 -6.09 -1.46
N GLY A 28 -0.11 -6.48 -0.22
CA GLY A 28 0.73 -7.34 0.60
C GLY A 28 1.04 -8.67 -0.08
N ARG A 29 0.02 -9.32 -0.66
CA ARG A 29 0.17 -10.58 -1.42
C ARG A 29 1.14 -10.44 -2.60
N ARG A 30 1.02 -9.37 -3.39
CA ARG A 30 1.86 -9.16 -4.59
C ARG A 30 3.31 -8.85 -4.24
N LEU A 31 3.53 -8.07 -3.17
CA LEU A 31 4.86 -7.67 -2.72
C LEU A 31 5.48 -8.63 -1.71
N ARG A 32 4.79 -9.72 -1.37
CA ARG A 32 5.21 -10.71 -0.37
C ARG A 32 5.52 -10.10 1.01
N ILE A 33 4.73 -9.11 1.41
CA ILE A 33 4.75 -8.50 2.74
C ILE A 33 3.43 -8.75 3.46
N SER A 34 3.40 -8.55 4.78
CA SER A 34 2.15 -8.66 5.53
C SER A 34 1.17 -7.56 5.14
N GLU A 35 -0.12 -7.84 5.27
CA GLU A 35 -1.17 -6.84 5.04
C GLU A 35 -1.01 -5.62 5.95
N ALA A 36 -0.65 -5.82 7.22
CA ALA A 36 -0.40 -4.72 8.17
C ALA A 36 0.77 -3.82 7.73
N ALA A 37 1.84 -4.40 7.16
CA ALA A 37 2.95 -3.63 6.61
C ALA A 37 2.50 -2.82 5.38
N ALA A 38 1.76 -3.46 4.46
CA ALA A 38 1.19 -2.79 3.29
C ALA A 38 0.27 -1.64 3.70
N GLN A 39 -0.61 -1.84 4.68
CA GLN A 39 -1.51 -0.80 5.21
C GLN A 39 -0.74 0.39 5.80
N SER A 40 0.31 0.12 6.58
CA SER A 40 1.14 1.18 7.19
C SER A 40 1.81 2.03 6.12
N LEU A 41 2.40 1.40 5.10
CA LEU A 41 3.05 2.09 3.98
C LEU A 41 2.06 2.88 3.13
N LEU A 42 0.91 2.28 2.79
CA LEU A 42 -0.15 2.97 2.06
C LEU A 42 -0.65 4.19 2.83
N THR A 43 -0.74 4.13 4.16
CA THR A 43 -1.12 5.27 5.01
C THR A 43 -0.13 6.42 4.88
N ILE A 44 1.17 6.13 4.90
CA ILE A 44 2.23 7.14 4.67
C ILE A 44 2.07 7.76 3.27
N LEU A 45 1.89 6.93 2.23
CA LEU A 45 1.75 7.43 0.86
C LEU A 45 0.47 8.26 0.64
N VAL A 46 -0.61 7.98 1.39
CA VAL A 46 -1.81 8.83 1.42
C VAL A 46 -1.49 10.18 2.05
N GLN A 47 -0.78 10.20 3.18
CA GLN A 47 -0.38 11.44 3.87
C GLN A 47 0.55 12.30 3.00
N GLU A 48 1.41 11.68 2.20
CA GLU A 48 2.28 12.35 1.23
C GLU A 48 1.57 12.76 -0.07
N GLY A 49 0.29 12.39 -0.25
CA GLY A 49 -0.50 12.71 -1.44
C GLY A 49 -0.14 11.92 -2.69
N LYS A 50 0.63 10.83 -2.56
CA LYS A 50 1.07 9.98 -3.68
C LYS A 50 -0.01 8.99 -4.14
N VAL A 51 -0.88 8.58 -3.23
CA VAL A 51 -2.02 7.69 -3.50
C VAL A 51 -3.27 8.18 -2.75
N ARG A 52 -4.45 7.68 -3.11
CA ARG A 52 -5.71 8.00 -2.41
C ARG A 52 -6.36 6.74 -1.85
N MET A 53 -6.92 6.82 -0.65
CA MET A 53 -7.75 5.75 -0.09
C MET A 53 -9.09 5.69 -0.85
N CYS A 54 -9.40 4.56 -1.48
CA CYS A 54 -10.65 4.38 -2.25
C CYS A 54 -11.62 3.38 -1.63
N LEU A 55 -11.10 2.41 -0.87
CA LEU A 55 -11.88 1.33 -0.26
C LEU A 55 -11.78 1.47 1.25
N VAL A 56 -12.93 1.54 1.91
CA VAL A 56 -13.07 1.53 3.36
C VAL A 56 -14.30 0.69 3.66
N GLU A 57 -14.17 -0.27 4.55
CA GLU A 57 -15.28 -1.09 5.01
C GLU A 57 -15.46 -0.95 6.53
N LEU A 58 -16.68 -1.17 7.00
CA LEU A 58 -16.95 -1.28 8.41
C LEU A 58 -16.61 -2.70 8.85
N THR A 59 -15.61 -2.87 9.71
CA THR A 59 -15.38 -4.15 10.38
C THR A 59 -16.51 -4.39 11.38
N SER A 60 -17.20 -5.53 11.26
CA SER A 60 -18.29 -5.91 12.16
C SER A 60 -17.91 -5.67 13.63
N ALA A 61 -18.76 -4.91 14.33
CA ALA A 61 -18.57 -4.52 15.73
C ALA A 61 -18.66 -5.71 16.71
#